data_AF-A0AAT9R7Y6-F1
#
_entry.id   AF-A0AAT9R7Y6-F1
#
_cell.length_a   1.000
_cell.length_b   1.000
_cell.length_c   1.000
_cell.angle_alpha   90.00
_cell.angle_beta   90.00
_cell.angle_gamma   90.00
#
_symmetry.space_group_name_H-M   'P 1'
#
loop_
_entity.id
_entity.type
_entity.pdbx_description
1 polymer ?
#
loop_
_entity_poly.entity_id
_entity_poly.type
_entity_poly.pdbx_seq_one_letter_code
_entity_poly.pdbx_strand_id
1 'polypeptide(L)'
;MARWHEGDIVTPNVPTDHPEDPVGEVVMANPDGGVLVVFPLAGHEIYHPDELAPAERSRLYKESGWRVGDTVTPTIEIDHAYDRVGTITTITEHGDVVVLFPRAGERHYAPTCLAPADPSHRYRYKESDWRIGDAVTPTVETGHPDETVGEVHQITEDGDVVVLFARAGEEVYAPDRLAPAHRAP
;
A
#
# COMPACT_ATOMS: atom_id res chain seq x y z
N MET A 1 -7.08 1.52 -34.87
CA MET A 1 -7.95 1.49 -33.68
C MET A 1 -7.12 0.95 -32.55
N ALA A 2 -6.95 1.72 -31.46
CA ALA A 2 -6.14 1.28 -30.32
C ALA A 2 -6.82 0.05 -29.70
N ARG A 3 -6.09 -1.07 -29.65
CA ARG A 3 -6.56 -2.36 -29.13
C ARG A 3 -6.63 -2.39 -27.60
N TRP A 4 -6.00 -1.42 -26.96
CA TRP A 4 -5.73 -1.38 -25.53
C TRP A 4 -6.60 -0.36 -24.82
N HIS A 5 -7.04 -0.71 -23.62
CA HIS A 5 -7.87 0.09 -22.72
C HIS A 5 -7.09 0.40 -21.45
N GLU A 6 -7.48 1.48 -20.77
CA GLU A 6 -6.97 1.80 -19.43
C GLU A 6 -7.22 0.62 -18.48
N GLY A 7 -6.20 0.23 -17.72
CA GLY A 7 -6.16 -0.95 -16.86
C GLY A 7 -5.72 -2.25 -17.55
N ASP A 8 -5.56 -2.28 -18.88
CA ASP A 8 -5.02 -3.46 -19.57
C ASP A 8 -3.56 -3.68 -19.18
N ILE A 9 -3.17 -4.93 -19.00
CA ILE A 9 -1.81 -5.26 -18.53
C ILE A 9 -1.04 -5.97 -19.62
N VAL A 10 0.13 -5.40 -19.88
CA VAL A 10 0.86 -5.61 -21.11
C VAL A 10 2.33 -5.87 -20.83
N THR A 11 2.95 -6.58 -21.77
CA THR A 11 4.39 -6.78 -21.83
C THR A 11 4.87 -6.28 -23.18
N PRO A 12 5.91 -5.44 -23.23
CA PRO A 12 6.58 -5.12 -24.47
C PRO A 12 7.08 -6.38 -25.18
N ASN A 13 6.79 -6.51 -26.47
CA ASN A 13 7.34 -7.57 -27.32
C ASN A 13 8.61 -7.12 -28.08
N VAL A 14 9.03 -5.89 -27.84
CA VAL A 14 10.28 -5.28 -28.31
C VAL A 14 11.34 -5.27 -27.19
N PRO A 15 12.63 -5.17 -27.52
CA PRO A 15 13.68 -5.00 -26.51
C PRO A 15 13.44 -3.77 -25.63
N THR A 16 13.47 -3.95 -24.31
CA THR A 16 13.36 -2.86 -23.31
C THR A 16 14.72 -2.66 -22.63
N ASP A 17 14.96 -1.47 -22.09
CA ASP A 17 16.17 -1.13 -21.31
C ASP A 17 16.03 -1.48 -19.81
N HIS A 18 14.88 -2.03 -19.42
CA HIS A 18 14.52 -2.48 -18.07
C HIS A 18 13.93 -3.91 -18.11
N PRO A 19 14.69 -4.92 -18.54
CA PRO A 19 14.21 -6.31 -18.65
C PRO A 19 13.79 -6.93 -17.31
N GLU A 20 14.22 -6.36 -16.19
CA GLU A 20 13.77 -6.70 -14.84
C GLU A 20 12.34 -6.27 -14.53
N ASP A 21 11.75 -5.41 -15.36
CA ASP A 21 10.42 -4.83 -15.17
C ASP A 21 9.52 -5.04 -16.42
N PRO A 22 9.24 -6.29 -16.81
CA PRO A 22 8.66 -6.61 -18.11
C PRO A 22 7.14 -6.41 -18.21
N VAL A 23 6.49 -5.93 -17.15
CA VAL A 23 5.02 -5.82 -17.09
C VAL A 23 4.61 -4.45 -16.63
N GLY A 24 3.77 -3.80 -17.43
CA GLY A 24 3.19 -2.52 -17.10
C GLY A 24 1.67 -2.51 -17.29
N GLU A 25 1.05 -1.48 -16.75
CA GLU A 25 -0.37 -1.18 -16.85
C GLU A 25 -0.61 -0.06 -17.86
N VAL A 26 -1.56 -0.25 -18.77
CA VAL A 26 -2.00 0.80 -19.68
C VAL A 26 -2.77 1.84 -18.87
N VAL A 27 -2.27 3.06 -18.81
CA VAL A 27 -2.96 4.18 -18.13
C VAL A 27 -3.66 5.11 -19.12
N MET A 28 -3.28 5.06 -20.40
CA MET A 28 -3.91 5.86 -21.44
C MET A 28 -3.64 5.29 -22.83
N ALA A 29 -4.67 5.22 -23.67
CA ALA A 29 -4.52 4.97 -25.09
C ALA A 29 -4.75 6.30 -25.85
N ASN A 30 -3.70 6.85 -26.44
CA ASN A 30 -3.79 8.10 -27.19
C ASN A 30 -4.55 7.88 -28.52
N PRO A 31 -5.41 8.84 -28.91
CA PRO A 31 -6.07 8.82 -30.22
C PRO A 31 -5.07 8.80 -31.38
N ASP A 32 -3.89 9.37 -31.16
CA ASP A 32 -2.79 9.50 -32.14
C ASP A 32 -1.98 8.19 -32.30
N GLY A 33 -2.36 7.12 -31.60
CA GLY A 33 -1.84 5.76 -31.83
C GLY A 33 -0.71 5.33 -30.91
N GLY A 34 -0.43 6.06 -29.82
CA GLY A 34 0.49 5.61 -28.75
C GLY A 34 -0.27 5.08 -27.54
N VAL A 35 0.34 4.17 -26.78
CA VAL A 35 -0.20 3.62 -25.54
C VAL A 35 0.76 3.97 -24.42
N LEU A 36 0.29 4.73 -23.44
CA LEU A 36 1.03 5.04 -22.23
C LEU A 36 0.88 3.87 -21.26
N VAL A 37 2.01 3.27 -20.94
CA VAL A 37 2.15 2.13 -20.03
C VAL A 37 2.95 2.59 -18.82
N VAL A 38 2.52 2.22 -17.63
CA VAL A 38 3.26 2.46 -16.38
C VAL A 38 3.81 1.15 -15.88
N PHE A 39 5.13 1.07 -15.79
CA PHE A 39 5.84 -0.03 -15.17
C PHE A 39 6.19 0.28 -13.72
N PRO A 40 6.15 -0.72 -12.82
CA PRO A 40 6.46 -0.56 -11.39
C PRO A 40 7.80 0.09 -11.04
N LEU A 41 8.87 -0.24 -11.77
CA LEU A 41 10.24 0.22 -11.52
C LEU A 41 10.69 1.27 -12.55
N ALA A 42 10.36 1.07 -13.83
CA ALA A 42 10.78 1.96 -14.92
C ALA A 42 9.89 3.20 -15.06
N GLY A 43 8.68 3.18 -14.50
CA GLY A 43 7.75 4.29 -14.55
C GLY A 43 7.02 4.38 -15.89
N HIS A 44 6.78 5.61 -16.38
CA HIS A 44 5.88 5.85 -17.51
C HIS A 44 6.61 5.77 -18.85
N GLU A 45 6.06 4.99 -19.78
CA GLU A 45 6.61 4.82 -21.12
C GLU A 45 5.52 4.73 -22.19
N ILE A 46 5.85 5.15 -23.42
CA ILE A 46 4.91 5.17 -24.54
C ILE A 46 5.32 4.11 -25.56
N TYR A 47 4.39 3.22 -25.90
CA TYR A 47 4.58 2.16 -26.87
C TYR A 47 3.63 2.33 -28.05
N HIS A 48 4.00 1.80 -29.21
CA HIS A 48 3.04 1.54 -30.27
C HIS A 48 2.15 0.34 -29.88
N PRO A 49 0.83 0.32 -30.19
CA PRO A 49 -0.08 -0.76 -29.84
C PRO A 49 0.37 -2.16 -30.27
N ASP A 50 1.11 -2.25 -31.38
CA ASP A 50 1.63 -3.51 -31.91
C ASP A 50 2.92 -3.99 -31.20
N GLU A 51 3.58 -3.11 -30.45
CA GLU A 51 4.77 -3.41 -29.64
C GLU A 51 4.39 -4.00 -28.27
N LEU A 52 3.10 -4.10 -27.98
CA LEU A 52 2.56 -4.64 -26.75
C LEU A 52 1.91 -6.00 -27.02
N ALA A 53 2.13 -6.92 -26.10
CA ALA A 53 1.39 -8.18 -26.00
C ALA A 53 0.63 -8.20 -24.67
N PRO A 54 -0.51 -8.92 -24.57
CA PRO A 54 -1.12 -9.16 -23.28
C PRO A 54 -0.10 -9.86 -22.38
N ALA A 55 0.11 -9.35 -21.18
CA ALA A 55 1.04 -10.00 -20.27
C ALA A 55 0.50 -11.40 -19.92
N GLU A 56 1.33 -12.44 -20.06
CA GLU A 56 1.02 -13.78 -19.54
C GLU A 56 1.20 -13.77 -18.01
N ARG A 57 0.29 -13.09 -17.32
CA ARG A 57 0.22 -12.98 -15.84
C ARG A 57 0.30 -14.37 -15.14
N SER A 58 -0.09 -15.45 -15.82
CA SER A 58 -0.08 -16.82 -15.32
C SER A 58 1.29 -17.51 -15.36
N ARG A 59 2.24 -16.99 -16.14
CA ARG A 59 3.66 -17.41 -16.06
C ARG A 59 4.37 -16.74 -14.89
N LEU A 60 4.14 -15.44 -14.70
CA LEU A 60 4.71 -14.66 -13.59
C LEU A 60 4.21 -15.14 -12.22
N TYR A 61 2.93 -15.52 -12.12
CA TYR A 61 2.40 -16.21 -10.94
C TYR A 61 3.09 -17.57 -10.66
N LYS A 62 3.30 -18.40 -11.69
CA LYS A 62 3.95 -19.71 -11.52
C LYS A 62 5.40 -19.57 -11.07
N GLU A 63 6.08 -18.49 -11.44
CA GLU A 63 7.45 -18.19 -11.06
C GLU A 63 7.53 -17.52 -9.68
N SER A 64 6.51 -16.78 -9.25
CA SER A 64 6.48 -16.11 -7.94
C SER A 64 6.16 -17.04 -6.76
N GLY A 65 5.46 -18.16 -7.00
CA GLY A 65 5.15 -19.15 -5.97
C GLY A 65 4.13 -18.69 -4.91
N TRP A 66 3.44 -17.56 -5.15
CA TRP A 66 2.43 -17.01 -4.24
C TRP A 66 1.25 -17.97 -4.02
N ARG A 67 0.63 -17.89 -2.85
CA ARG A 67 -0.54 -18.70 -2.49
C ARG A 67 -1.61 -17.83 -1.85
N VAL A 68 -2.88 -18.22 -2.07
CA VAL A 68 -3.99 -17.67 -1.28
C VAL A 68 -3.68 -17.91 0.21
N GLY A 69 -3.81 -16.85 1.00
CA GLY A 69 -3.44 -16.80 2.42
C GLY A 69 -2.05 -16.25 2.70
N ASP A 70 -1.19 -16.06 1.70
CA ASP A 70 0.11 -15.42 1.93
C ASP A 70 -0.07 -13.95 2.31
N THR A 71 0.78 -13.50 3.23
CA THR A 71 0.84 -12.10 3.67
C THR A 71 1.90 -11.36 2.88
N VAL A 72 1.51 -10.26 2.22
CA VAL A 72 2.34 -9.54 1.25
C VAL A 72 2.34 -8.03 1.47
N THR A 73 3.38 -7.37 0.99
CA THR A 73 3.52 -5.91 0.96
C THR A 73 3.73 -5.46 -0.48
N PRO A 74 2.98 -4.47 -0.98
CA PRO A 74 3.23 -3.89 -2.29
C PRO A 74 4.61 -3.21 -2.35
N THR A 75 5.32 -3.41 -3.45
CA THR A 75 6.66 -2.84 -3.69
C THR A 75 6.61 -1.47 -4.36
N ILE A 76 5.46 -1.12 -4.96
CA ILE A 76 5.19 0.19 -5.54
C ILE A 76 4.67 1.15 -4.47
N GLU A 77 4.99 2.44 -4.62
CA GLU A 77 4.51 3.49 -3.74
C GLU A 77 2.99 3.59 -3.84
N ILE A 78 2.31 3.10 -2.82
CA ILE A 78 0.86 3.23 -2.69
C ILE A 78 0.60 4.60 -2.07
N ASP A 79 -0.28 5.38 -2.69
CA ASP A 79 -0.74 6.68 -2.18
C ASP A 79 -1.01 6.59 -0.67
N HIS A 80 -0.53 7.56 0.09
CA HIS A 80 -0.15 7.47 1.52
C HIS A 80 -1.27 7.21 2.57
N ALA A 81 -2.37 6.54 2.20
CA ALA A 81 -3.52 6.27 3.06
C ALA A 81 -3.79 4.77 3.34
N TYR A 82 -2.92 3.85 2.90
CA TYR A 82 -3.23 2.42 2.88
C TYR A 82 -2.40 1.52 3.82
N ASP A 83 -2.98 0.37 4.15
CA ASP A 83 -2.31 -0.71 4.86
C ASP A 83 -1.07 -1.18 4.09
N ARG A 84 0.09 -1.23 4.77
CA ARG A 84 1.34 -1.71 4.17
C ARG A 84 1.40 -3.22 4.00
N VAL A 85 0.40 -3.93 4.52
CA VAL A 85 0.36 -5.39 4.55
C VAL A 85 -1.06 -5.84 4.24
N GLY A 86 -1.19 -6.75 3.29
CA GLY A 86 -2.46 -7.38 2.95
C GLY A 86 -2.31 -8.89 2.82
N THR A 87 -3.44 -9.58 2.71
CA THR A 87 -3.49 -11.03 2.54
C THR A 87 -4.01 -11.36 1.15
N ILE A 88 -3.34 -12.27 0.45
CA ILE A 88 -3.83 -12.76 -0.84
C ILE A 88 -5.14 -13.52 -0.61
N THR A 89 -6.26 -13.01 -1.13
CA THR A 89 -7.57 -13.69 -1.03
C THR A 89 -7.88 -14.51 -2.26
N THR A 90 -7.44 -14.04 -3.44
CA THR A 90 -7.70 -14.70 -4.71
C THR A 90 -6.49 -14.60 -5.61
N ILE A 91 -6.22 -15.66 -6.36
CA ILE A 91 -5.34 -15.61 -7.53
C ILE A 91 -6.21 -15.94 -8.75
N THR A 92 -6.34 -15.01 -9.67
CA THR A 92 -7.22 -15.19 -10.83
C THR A 92 -6.64 -16.19 -11.82
N GLU A 93 -7.46 -16.71 -12.72
CA GLU A 93 -7.02 -17.61 -13.81
C GLU A 93 -5.95 -16.95 -14.71
N HIS A 94 -5.96 -15.62 -14.76
CA HIS A 94 -5.00 -14.85 -15.51
C HIS A 94 -3.70 -14.67 -14.73
N GLY A 95 -3.66 -14.86 -13.40
CA GLY A 95 -2.46 -14.70 -12.57
C GLY A 95 -2.39 -13.38 -11.80
N ASP A 96 -3.52 -12.66 -11.71
CA ASP A 96 -3.64 -11.51 -10.81
C ASP A 96 -3.74 -11.96 -9.38
N VAL A 97 -3.04 -11.24 -8.52
CA VAL A 97 -3.10 -11.44 -7.09
C VAL A 97 -4.04 -10.40 -6.51
N VAL A 98 -5.19 -10.86 -6.03
CA VAL A 98 -6.12 -10.03 -5.27
C VAL A 98 -5.66 -10.07 -3.81
N VAL A 99 -5.33 -8.89 -3.31
CA VAL A 99 -4.87 -8.69 -1.94
C VAL A 99 -5.96 -7.93 -1.19
N LEU A 100 -6.45 -8.52 -0.12
CA LEU A 100 -7.32 -7.83 0.83
C LEU A 100 -6.45 -7.10 1.84
N PHE A 101 -6.58 -5.78 1.85
CA PHE A 101 -6.09 -4.93 2.91
C PHE A 101 -7.22 -4.62 3.90
N PRO A 102 -6.95 -4.61 5.21
CA PRO A 102 -7.96 -4.35 6.24
C PRO A 102 -8.80 -3.08 6.02
N ARG A 103 -8.18 -1.98 5.59
CA ARG A 103 -8.78 -0.64 5.41
C ARG A 103 -8.92 -0.27 3.94
N ALA A 104 -7.94 -0.63 3.10
CA ALA A 104 -8.04 -0.35 1.66
C ALA A 104 -9.11 -1.23 0.97
N GLY A 105 -9.46 -2.37 1.57
CA GLY A 105 -10.26 -3.40 0.93
C GLY A 105 -9.46 -4.16 -0.13
N GLU A 106 -10.15 -4.78 -1.08
CA GLU A 106 -9.50 -5.58 -2.11
C GLU A 106 -8.82 -4.71 -3.16
N ARG A 107 -7.61 -5.12 -3.56
CA ARG A 107 -6.83 -4.51 -4.63
C ARG A 107 -6.19 -5.59 -5.47
N HIS A 108 -6.02 -5.30 -6.76
CA HIS A 108 -5.43 -6.21 -7.73
C HIS A 108 -3.97 -5.81 -7.96
N TYR A 109 -3.08 -6.79 -7.92
CA TYR A 109 -1.66 -6.61 -8.18
C TYR A 109 -1.17 -7.63 -9.20
N ALA A 110 -0.20 -7.19 -10.00
CA ALA A 110 0.71 -8.12 -10.65
C ALA A 110 1.55 -8.84 -9.57
N PRO A 111 1.88 -10.14 -9.74
CA PRO A 111 2.71 -10.89 -8.81
C PRO A 111 4.06 -10.24 -8.48
N THR A 112 4.63 -9.50 -9.43
CA THR A 112 5.92 -8.78 -9.33
C THR A 112 5.85 -7.52 -8.47
N CYS A 113 4.65 -6.95 -8.29
CA CYS A 113 4.44 -5.77 -7.45
C CYS A 113 4.30 -6.11 -5.97
N LEU A 114 4.55 -7.36 -5.59
CA LEU A 114 4.37 -7.87 -4.23
C LEU A 114 5.68 -8.46 -3.71
N ALA A 115 5.99 -8.14 -2.46
CA ALA A 115 7.07 -8.75 -1.70
C ALA A 115 6.48 -9.54 -0.51
N PRO A 116 7.21 -10.54 0.03
CA PRO A 116 6.82 -11.17 1.28
C PRO A 116 6.68 -10.10 2.35
N ALA A 117 5.58 -10.11 3.11
CA ALA A 117 5.42 -9.13 4.18
C ALA A 117 6.56 -9.27 5.20
N ASP A 118 7.29 -8.18 5.40
CA ASP A 118 8.33 -8.08 6.42
C ASP A 118 7.68 -8.39 7.79
N PRO A 119 8.16 -9.40 8.53
CA PRO A 119 7.62 -9.74 9.84
C PRO A 119 7.66 -8.59 10.85
N SER A 120 8.52 -7.59 10.69
CA SER A 120 8.50 -6.36 11.47
C SER A 120 7.31 -5.43 11.15
N HIS A 121 6.70 -5.60 9.98
CA HIS A 121 5.51 -4.88 9.53
C HIS A 121 4.22 -5.72 9.65
N ARG A 122 4.32 -7.04 9.86
CA ARG A 122 3.17 -7.94 10.10
C ARG A 122 2.34 -7.57 11.34
N TYR A 123 2.89 -6.74 12.24
CA TYR A 123 2.29 -6.43 13.54
C TYR A 123 2.30 -4.94 13.87
N ARG A 124 2.06 -4.05 12.89
CA ARG A 124 1.69 -2.67 13.21
C ARG A 124 0.21 -2.49 13.57
N TYR A 125 -0.54 -3.58 13.67
CA TYR A 125 -1.81 -3.62 14.39
C TYR A 125 -1.60 -4.35 15.71
N LYS A 126 -1.05 -3.63 16.69
CA LYS A 126 -1.44 -3.90 18.06
C LYS A 126 -2.87 -3.36 18.17
N GLU A 127 -3.82 -4.18 18.62
CA GLU A 127 -4.94 -3.62 19.39
C GLU A 127 -4.32 -2.57 20.30
N SER A 128 -4.70 -1.31 20.13
CA SER A 128 -4.12 -0.23 20.91
C SER A 128 -4.25 -0.63 22.39
N ASP A 129 -3.12 -0.86 23.08
CA ASP A 129 -3.13 -1.20 24.52
C ASP A 129 -3.73 -0.05 25.35
N TRP A 130 -3.89 1.12 24.71
CA TRP A 130 -4.52 2.32 25.23
C TRP A 130 -6.04 2.18 25.35
N ARG A 131 -6.58 2.83 26.36
CA ARG A 131 -8.02 2.92 26.62
C ARG A 131 -8.45 4.38 26.63
N ILE A 132 -9.69 4.63 26.26
CA ILE A 132 -10.30 5.96 26.43
C ILE A 132 -10.17 6.36 27.90
N GLY A 133 -9.64 7.55 28.15
CA GLY A 133 -9.31 8.08 29.46
C GLY A 133 -7.86 7.88 29.92
N ASP A 134 -7.03 7.15 29.16
CA ASP A 134 -5.62 7.00 29.50
C ASP A 134 -4.87 8.32 29.29
N ALA A 135 -4.05 8.69 30.27
CA ALA A 135 -3.14 9.82 30.15
C ALA A 135 -1.86 9.38 29.42
N VAL A 136 -1.53 10.08 28.33
CA VAL A 136 -0.43 9.73 27.44
C VAL A 136 0.45 10.92 27.12
N THR A 137 1.71 10.64 26.78
CA THR A 137 2.69 11.61 26.32
C THR A 137 3.20 11.20 24.94
N PRO A 138 3.10 12.06 23.91
CA PRO A 138 3.74 11.81 22.63
C PRO A 138 5.25 11.67 22.78
N THR A 139 5.83 10.67 22.11
CA THR A 139 7.29 10.44 22.06
C THR A 139 7.95 11.16 20.89
N VAL A 140 7.16 11.85 20.09
CA VAL A 140 7.59 12.69 18.96
C VAL A 140 7.46 14.16 19.31
N GLU A 141 8.22 15.01 18.63
CA GLU A 141 8.10 16.46 18.78
C GLU A 141 6.69 16.91 18.39
N THR A 142 6.00 17.57 19.32
CA THR A 142 4.67 18.16 19.09
C THR A 142 4.84 19.64 18.72
N GLY A 143 3.84 20.22 18.06
CA GLY A 143 3.78 21.66 17.81
C GLY A 143 3.58 22.52 19.07
N HIS A 144 3.53 21.89 20.25
CA HIS A 144 3.08 22.48 21.51
C HIS A 144 3.99 22.05 22.67
N PRO A 145 5.20 22.65 22.80
CA PRO A 145 6.23 22.19 23.72
C PRO A 145 5.85 22.33 25.21
N ASP A 146 4.91 23.23 25.52
CA ASP A 146 4.42 23.48 26.89
C ASP A 146 3.28 22.54 27.29
N GLU A 147 2.86 21.64 26.41
CA GLU A 147 1.75 20.72 26.62
C GLU A 147 2.13 19.31 26.15
N THR A 148 2.58 18.49 27.10
CA THR A 148 3.21 17.20 26.84
C THR A 148 2.37 16.00 27.31
N VAL A 149 1.23 16.27 27.94
CA VAL A 149 0.31 15.24 28.44
C VAL A 149 -1.08 15.53 27.89
N GLY A 150 -1.65 14.54 27.23
CA GLY A 150 -3.04 14.54 26.78
C GLY A 150 -3.77 13.29 27.25
N GLU A 151 -5.08 13.27 27.02
CA GLU A 151 -5.93 12.14 27.37
C GLU A 151 -6.42 11.44 26.10
N VAL A 152 -6.41 10.11 26.08
CA VAL A 152 -7.00 9.35 24.98
C VAL A 152 -8.50 9.60 24.96
N HIS A 153 -8.97 10.35 23.97
CA HIS A 153 -10.36 10.73 23.81
C HIS A 153 -11.14 9.71 22.97
N GLN A 154 -10.51 9.21 21.92
CA GLN A 154 -11.10 8.26 21.00
C GLN A 154 -10.01 7.32 20.47
N ILE A 155 -10.39 6.07 20.24
CA ILE A 155 -9.62 5.14 19.42
C ILE A 155 -10.43 4.96 18.15
N THR A 156 -9.82 5.33 17.04
CA THR A 156 -10.45 5.22 15.72
C THR A 156 -10.67 3.75 15.36
N GLU A 157 -11.59 3.46 14.43
CA GLU A 157 -11.76 2.10 13.87
C GLU A 157 -10.46 1.56 13.25
N ASP A 158 -9.58 2.50 12.94
CA ASP A 158 -8.28 2.38 12.32
C ASP A 158 -7.12 2.10 13.29
N GLY A 159 -7.39 2.09 14.60
CA GLY A 159 -6.41 1.83 15.67
C GLY A 159 -5.55 3.02 16.05
N ASP A 160 -5.65 4.14 15.34
CA ASP A 160 -5.03 5.41 15.74
C ASP A 160 -5.72 5.97 16.99
N VAL A 161 -4.91 6.62 17.82
CA VAL A 161 -5.31 7.17 19.10
C VAL A 161 -5.49 8.67 18.96
N VAL A 162 -6.73 9.13 19.13
CA VAL A 162 -7.05 10.54 19.23
C VAL A 162 -6.80 10.98 20.67
N VAL A 163 -5.82 11.85 20.83
CA VAL A 163 -5.42 12.43 22.10
C VAL A 163 -5.97 13.84 22.18
N LEU A 164 -6.72 14.13 23.24
CA LEU A 164 -7.21 15.47 23.55
C LEU A 164 -6.23 16.15 24.51
N PHE A 165 -5.62 17.22 24.02
CA PHE A 165 -4.83 18.16 24.81
C PHE A 165 -5.71 19.34 25.25
N ALA A 166 -5.40 19.91 26.41
CA ALA A 166 -6.21 20.97 27.01
C ALA A 166 -6.13 22.30 26.25
N ARG A 167 -5.01 22.60 25.56
CA ARG A 167 -4.83 23.83 24.77
C ARG A 167 -4.72 23.54 23.28
N ALA A 168 -3.98 22.51 22.89
CA ALA A 168 -3.81 22.14 21.49
C ALA A 168 -5.06 21.52 20.85
N GLY A 169 -5.95 20.95 21.68
CA GLY A 169 -7.15 20.27 21.19
C GLY A 169 -6.85 18.83 20.77
N GLU A 170 -7.62 18.32 19.81
CA GLU A 170 -7.51 16.93 19.37
C GLU A 170 -6.38 16.73 18.38
N GLU A 171 -5.57 15.72 18.62
CA GLU A 171 -4.49 15.29 17.73
C GLU A 171 -4.47 13.77 17.60
N VAL A 172 -4.05 13.28 16.43
CA VAL A 172 -4.08 11.85 16.09
C VAL A 172 -2.68 11.28 16.11
N TYR A 173 -2.49 10.18 16.84
CA TYR A 173 -1.19 9.51 16.99
C TYR A 173 -1.31 8.01 16.69
N ALA A 174 -0.25 7.46 16.09
CA ALA A 174 -0.05 6.03 16.10
C ALA A 174 0.20 5.53 17.55
N PRO A 175 -0.33 4.36 17.95
CA PRO A 175 -0.21 3.86 19.33
C PRO A 175 1.23 3.75 19.87
N ASP A 176 2.21 3.50 19.00
CA ASP A 176 3.65 3.35 19.32
C ASP A 176 4.38 4.69 19.51
N ARG A 177 3.74 5.80 19.13
CA ARG A 177 4.22 7.17 19.35
C ARG A 177 3.73 7.77 20.66
N LEU A 178 3.09 6.97 21.50
CA LEU A 178 2.59 7.36 22.81
C LEU A 178 3.30 6.57 23.89
N ALA A 179 3.60 7.23 25.00
CA ALA A 179 4.07 6.62 26.23
C ALA A 179 3.08 6.91 27.36
N PRO A 180 2.98 6.07 28.41
CA PRO A 180 2.11 6.36 29.54
C PRO A 180 2.59 7.65 30.19
N ALA A 181 1.68 8.60 30.44
CA ALA A 181 2.05 9.79 31.18
C ALA A 181 2.50 9.35 32.58
N HIS A 182 3.76 9.57 32.92
CA HIS A 182 4.20 9.39 34.29
C HIS A 182 3.47 10.42 35.15
N ARG A 183 2.58 9.95 36.04
CA ARG A 183 2.11 10.80 37.14
C ARG A 183 3.35 11.27 37.88
N ALA A 184 3.65 12.56 37.80
CA ALA A 184 4.55 13.17 38.77
C ALA A 184 4.00 12.84 40.17
N PRO A 185 4.86 12.41 41.11
CA PRO A 185 4.45 12.12 42.48
C PRO A 185 3.83 13.33 43.18
#